data_AF-A0A3L7U698-F1
#
_entry.id   AF-A0A3L7U698-F1
#
_cell.length_a   1.000
_cell.length_b   1.000
_cell.length_c   1.000
_cell.angle_alpha   90.00
_cell.angle_beta   90.00
_cell.angle_gamma   90.00
#
_symmetry.space_group_name_H-M   'P 1'
#
loop_
_entity.id
_entity.type
_entity.pdbx_description
1 polymer ?
#
loop_
_entity_poly.entity_id
_entity_poly.type
_entity_poly.pdbx_seq_one_letter_code
_entity_poly.pdbx_strand_id
1 'polypeptide(L)'
;MNEQFAREVMSGRKRGLAGSLLRAGLWSAQWPYRVGVAGKNVAFDLRLREPFEVGVPIVSVGNLTTGGTGKTPIVAFLANWFRDAGAKVGLLSRGYKSLDSSSNDEKLVLDQLCPGVPQWLNPDRILSAKRAVVDGCNLLVLDDAFQHRRVHRDLDIVLIDATTPWGYGHCLPRGLLREPIANIERAGLVIVTRTDQASAEELTAIRAELVRRNHIGTVIEVSFRPSQLINSVGETKFLSEL
;
A
#
# COMPACT_ATOMS: atom_id res chain seq x y z
N MET A 1 8.28 -23.85 0.06
CA MET A 1 8.81 -23.20 -1.17
C MET A 1 9.46 -21.90 -0.74
N ASN A 2 10.77 -21.73 -0.94
CA ASN A 2 11.50 -20.56 -0.44
C ASN A 2 10.97 -19.28 -1.12
N GLU A 3 10.75 -18.18 -0.38
CA GLU A 3 10.17 -16.95 -0.96
C GLU A 3 11.00 -16.41 -2.14
N GLN A 4 12.32 -16.54 -2.04
CA GLN A 4 13.26 -16.17 -3.10
C GLN A 4 13.03 -16.99 -4.38
N PHE A 5 12.83 -18.30 -4.25
CA PHE A 5 12.52 -19.19 -5.38
C PHE A 5 11.21 -18.78 -6.06
N ALA A 6 10.18 -18.46 -5.28
CA ALA A 6 8.90 -18.00 -5.82
C ALA A 6 9.08 -16.69 -6.59
N ARG A 7 9.84 -15.73 -6.04
CA ARG A 7 10.17 -14.46 -6.72
C ARG A 7 10.96 -14.66 -8.00
N GLU A 8 11.94 -15.56 -8.04
CA GLU A 8 12.72 -15.86 -9.25
C GLU A 8 11.88 -16.49 -10.37
N VAL A 9 10.92 -17.35 -10.00
CA VAL A 9 9.97 -17.92 -10.95
C VAL A 9 9.04 -16.83 -11.48
N MET A 10 8.45 -16.00 -10.60
CA MET A 10 7.55 -14.92 -10.97
C MET A 10 8.25 -13.83 -11.80
N SER A 11 9.49 -13.46 -11.47
CA SER A 11 10.24 -12.44 -12.20
C SER A 11 10.76 -12.94 -13.56
N GLY A 12 10.63 -14.24 -13.85
CA GLY A 12 11.18 -14.85 -15.07
C GLY A 12 12.70 -15.06 -15.05
N ARG A 13 13.38 -14.76 -13.94
CA ARG A 13 14.84 -14.97 -13.79
C ARG A 13 15.21 -16.45 -13.83
N LYS A 14 14.33 -17.33 -13.32
CA LYS A 14 14.53 -18.76 -13.43
C LYS A 14 14.29 -19.26 -14.86
N ARG A 15 15.38 -19.47 -15.59
CA ARG A 15 15.39 -20.03 -16.95
C ARG A 15 15.27 -21.57 -16.93
N GLY A 16 14.93 -22.16 -18.07
CA GLY A 16 14.77 -23.61 -18.24
C GLY A 16 13.32 -24.10 -18.31
N LEU A 17 13.15 -25.37 -18.67
CA LEU A 17 11.84 -25.99 -18.92
C LEU A 17 10.94 -25.98 -17.68
N ALA A 18 11.48 -26.40 -16.52
CA ALA A 18 10.74 -26.42 -15.26
C ALA A 18 10.24 -25.02 -14.84
N GLY A 19 11.08 -23.99 -14.97
CA GLY A 19 10.68 -22.61 -14.69
C GLY A 19 9.56 -22.11 -15.62
N SER A 20 9.61 -22.51 -16.89
CA SER A 20 8.61 -22.14 -17.89
C SER A 20 7.26 -22.84 -17.65
N LEU A 21 7.28 -24.14 -17.33
CA LEU A 21 6.08 -24.90 -16.97
C LEU A 21 5.41 -24.36 -15.71
N LEU A 22 6.20 -24.04 -14.67
CA LEU A 22 5.68 -23.41 -13.44
C LEU A 22 5.05 -22.05 -13.72
N ARG A 23 5.69 -21.22 -14.55
CA ARG A 23 5.10 -19.92 -14.95
C ARG A 23 3.82 -20.08 -15.75
N ALA A 24 3.72 -21.07 -16.64
CA ALA A 24 2.50 -21.35 -17.38
C ALA A 24 1.35 -21.80 -16.46
N GLY A 25 1.66 -22.65 -15.48
CA GLY A 25 0.71 -23.04 -14.43
C GLY A 25 0.23 -21.83 -13.61
N LEU A 26 1.15 -21.02 -13.11
CA LEU A 26 0.82 -19.79 -12.37
C LEU A 26 0.04 -18.78 -13.21
N TRP A 27 0.40 -18.63 -14.49
CA TRP A 27 -0.29 -17.75 -15.42
C TRP A 27 -1.75 -18.18 -15.60
N SER A 28 -2.00 -19.49 -15.72
CA SER A 28 -3.35 -20.05 -15.81
C SER A 28 -4.13 -19.82 -14.52
N ALA A 29 -3.48 -20.05 -13.37
CA ALA A 29 -4.06 -19.84 -12.04
C ALA A 29 -4.40 -18.36 -11.73
N GLN A 30 -3.83 -17.40 -12.45
CA GLN A 30 -4.14 -15.97 -12.23
C GLN A 30 -5.56 -15.60 -12.67
N TRP A 31 -6.13 -16.32 -13.64
CA TRP A 31 -7.40 -15.91 -14.27
C TRP A 31 -8.59 -15.95 -13.30
N PRO A 32 -8.82 -17.04 -12.53
CA PRO A 32 -9.85 -17.05 -11.50
C PRO A 32 -9.70 -15.90 -10.49
N TYR A 33 -8.47 -15.63 -10.05
CA TYR A 33 -8.18 -14.52 -9.14
C TYR A 33 -8.54 -13.17 -9.78
N ARG A 34 -8.10 -12.93 -11.01
CA ARG A 34 -8.40 -11.69 -11.76
C ARG A 34 -9.89 -11.50 -11.97
N VAL A 35 -10.63 -12.54 -12.31
CA VAL A 35 -12.08 -12.49 -12.48
C VAL A 35 -12.77 -12.14 -11.16
N GLY A 36 -12.37 -12.77 -10.05
CA GLY A 36 -12.92 -12.45 -8.74
C GLY A 36 -12.65 -10.99 -8.32
N VAL A 37 -11.43 -10.49 -8.54
CA VAL A 37 -11.07 -9.10 -8.26
C VAL A 37 -11.82 -8.13 -9.17
N ALA A 38 -11.88 -8.40 -10.47
CA ALA A 38 -12.58 -7.57 -11.44
C ALA A 38 -14.08 -7.51 -11.14
N GLY A 39 -14.73 -8.65 -10.88
CA GLY A 39 -16.14 -8.69 -10.51
C GLY A 39 -16.44 -7.91 -9.24
N LYS A 40 -15.58 -8.02 -8.22
CA LYS A 40 -15.67 -7.19 -7.00
C LYS A 40 -15.59 -5.71 -7.33
N ASN A 41 -14.63 -5.29 -8.16
CA ASN A 41 -14.43 -3.89 -8.51
C ASN A 41 -15.58 -3.33 -9.33
N VAL A 42 -16.03 -4.05 -10.35
CA VAL A 42 -17.19 -3.69 -11.17
C VAL A 42 -18.43 -3.52 -10.31
N ALA A 43 -18.65 -4.38 -9.30
CA ALA A 43 -19.79 -4.21 -8.39
C ALA A 43 -19.74 -2.88 -7.60
N PHE A 44 -18.56 -2.38 -7.24
CA PHE A 44 -18.41 -1.06 -6.62
C PHE A 44 -18.49 0.08 -7.65
N ASP A 45 -17.92 -0.11 -8.84
CA ASP A 45 -17.95 0.90 -9.92
C ASP A 45 -19.39 1.16 -10.40
N LEU A 46 -20.20 0.11 -10.49
CA LEU A 46 -21.63 0.17 -10.83
C LEU A 46 -22.54 0.52 -9.64
N ARG A 47 -21.98 0.85 -8.47
CA ARG A 47 -22.72 1.14 -7.23
C ARG A 47 -23.72 0.06 -6.79
N LEU A 48 -23.49 -1.20 -7.20
CA LEU A 48 -24.24 -2.36 -6.66
C LEU A 48 -23.90 -2.60 -5.17
N ARG A 49 -22.80 -2.01 -4.71
CA ARG A 49 -22.39 -1.92 -3.31
C ARG A 49 -21.96 -0.49 -3.02
N GLU A 50 -22.73 0.22 -2.21
CA GLU A 50 -22.37 1.56 -1.79
C GLU A 50 -21.30 1.51 -0.69
N PRO A 51 -20.21 2.28 -0.80
CA PRO A 51 -19.25 2.45 0.28
C PRO A 51 -19.93 3.09 1.50
N PHE A 52 -19.59 2.62 2.70
CA PHE A 52 -20.10 3.21 3.94
C PHE A 52 -19.42 4.55 4.21
N GLU A 53 -20.21 5.60 4.41
CA GLU A 53 -19.73 6.94 4.80
C GLU A 53 -19.74 7.10 6.32
N VAL A 54 -18.69 7.71 6.87
CA VAL A 54 -18.54 7.95 8.32
C VAL A 54 -18.62 9.44 8.72
N GLY A 55 -18.91 10.32 7.76
CA GLY A 55 -19.11 11.75 8.01
C GLY A 55 -17.85 12.58 8.28
N VAL A 56 -16.65 11.99 8.13
CA VAL A 56 -15.37 12.70 8.22
C VAL A 56 -14.49 12.33 7.01
N PRO A 57 -13.58 13.21 6.56
CA PRO A 57 -12.66 12.91 5.49
C PRO A 57 -11.78 11.69 5.76
N ILE A 58 -11.62 10.86 4.74
CA ILE A 58 -10.80 9.65 4.74
C ILE A 58 -9.75 9.72 3.63
N VAL A 59 -8.48 9.66 4.03
CA VAL A 59 -7.33 9.49 3.14
C VAL A 59 -6.86 8.04 3.21
N SER A 60 -6.84 7.36 2.07
CA SER A 60 -6.36 5.98 1.95
C SER A 60 -4.96 5.96 1.38
N VAL A 61 -4.07 5.23 2.03
CA VAL A 61 -2.72 4.95 1.54
C VAL A 61 -2.65 3.46 1.25
N GLY A 62 -2.34 3.11 0.01
CA GLY A 62 -2.24 1.72 -0.37
C GLY A 62 -1.29 1.50 -1.54
N ASN A 63 -1.33 0.29 -2.07
CA ASN A 63 -0.53 -0.09 -3.22
C ASN A 63 -1.31 -1.08 -4.12
N LEU A 64 -0.78 -1.28 -5.32
CA LEU A 64 -1.31 -2.28 -6.25
C LEU A 64 -0.63 -3.64 -6.13
N THR A 65 0.51 -3.73 -5.46
CA THR A 65 1.35 -4.95 -5.40
C THR A 65 1.44 -5.53 -3.98
N THR A 66 1.72 -6.82 -3.86
CA THR A 66 2.17 -7.42 -2.61
C THR A 66 3.66 -7.14 -2.41
N GLY A 67 4.04 -6.74 -1.20
CA GLY A 67 5.40 -6.32 -0.88
C GLY A 67 5.43 -4.96 -0.18
N GLY A 68 6.59 -4.62 0.38
CA GLY A 68 6.81 -3.34 1.05
C GLY A 68 7.06 -2.25 0.02
N THR A 69 6.08 -1.37 -0.19
CA THR A 69 6.17 -0.23 -1.12
C THR A 69 6.53 1.08 -0.43
N GLY A 70 6.93 1.05 0.85
CA GLY A 70 7.23 2.25 1.64
C GLY A 70 6.00 2.99 2.16
N LYS A 71 4.89 2.27 2.46
CA LYS A 71 3.65 2.87 2.99
C LYS A 71 3.85 3.49 4.36
N THR A 72 4.48 2.79 5.29
CA THR A 72 4.58 3.20 6.71
C THR A 72 5.17 4.61 6.86
N PRO A 73 6.29 4.99 6.19
CA PRO A 73 6.78 6.37 6.23
C PRO A 73 5.79 7.40 5.67
N ILE A 74 5.06 7.07 4.59
CA ILE A 74 4.06 7.98 4.00
C ILE A 74 2.84 8.14 4.92
N VAL A 75 2.35 7.05 5.50
CA VAL A 75 1.24 7.08 6.48
C VAL A 75 1.64 7.96 7.67
N ALA A 76 2.84 7.77 8.20
CA ALA A 76 3.34 8.56 9.32
C ALA A 76 3.52 10.05 8.95
N PHE A 77 4.08 10.33 7.78
CA PHE A 77 4.22 11.69 7.26
C PHE A 77 2.87 12.39 7.16
N LEU A 78 1.87 11.75 6.54
CA LEU A 78 0.53 12.33 6.38
C LEU A 78 -0.16 12.55 7.73
N ALA A 79 -0.07 11.57 8.63
CA ALA A 79 -0.70 11.67 9.94
C ALA A 79 -0.14 12.83 10.77
N ASN A 80 1.19 12.98 10.80
CA ASN A 80 1.84 14.10 11.47
C ASN A 80 1.50 15.42 10.76
N TRP A 81 1.55 15.47 9.43
CA TRP A 81 1.24 16.68 8.66
C TRP A 81 -0.18 17.20 8.93
N PHE A 82 -1.19 16.32 8.92
CA PHE A 82 -2.58 16.69 9.24
C PHE A 82 -2.75 17.07 10.72
N ARG A 83 -2.09 16.37 11.65
CA ARG A 83 -2.10 16.72 13.08
C ARG A 83 -1.51 18.11 13.31
N ASP A 84 -0.37 18.40 12.69
CA ASP A 84 0.33 19.67 12.84
C ASP A 84 -0.47 20.82 12.18
N ALA A 85 -1.32 20.50 11.19
CA ALA A 85 -2.33 21.41 10.63
C ALA A 85 -3.59 21.55 11.52
N GLY A 86 -3.64 20.90 12.69
CA GLY A 86 -4.72 21.02 13.68
C GLY A 86 -5.83 19.97 13.59
N ALA A 87 -5.71 18.97 12.72
CA ALA A 87 -6.70 17.88 12.63
C ALA A 87 -6.55 16.87 13.78
N LYS A 88 -7.68 16.31 14.22
CA LYS A 88 -7.71 15.14 15.12
C LYS A 88 -7.66 13.90 14.25
N VAL A 89 -6.44 13.45 13.96
CA VAL A 89 -6.18 12.35 13.03
C VAL A 89 -6.40 11.00 13.72
N GLY A 90 -7.03 10.05 13.03
CA GLY A 90 -7.10 8.65 13.43
C GLY A 90 -6.43 7.72 12.41
N LEU A 91 -5.52 6.85 12.85
CA LEU A 91 -4.87 5.84 12.01
C LEU A 91 -5.66 4.53 12.03
N LEU A 92 -5.97 3.98 10.85
CA LEU A 92 -6.68 2.71 10.74
C LEU A 92 -5.84 1.71 9.93
N SER A 93 -5.49 0.58 10.52
CA SER A 93 -4.77 -0.48 9.80
C SER A 93 -5.36 -1.87 10.07
N ARG A 94 -4.87 -2.88 9.36
CA ARG A 94 -5.47 -4.24 9.38
C ARG A 94 -4.94 -5.06 10.55
N GLY A 95 -3.75 -4.73 11.04
CA GLY A 95 -2.98 -5.56 11.97
C GLY A 95 -2.48 -6.84 11.29
N TYR A 96 -1.53 -6.75 10.35
CA TYR A 96 -1.03 -7.93 9.63
C TYR A 96 -0.12 -8.79 10.54
N LYS A 97 -0.38 -10.11 10.63
CA LYS A 97 0.40 -11.14 11.35
C LYS A 97 0.75 -10.84 12.82
N SER A 98 -0.18 -11.11 13.73
CA SER A 98 0.15 -11.57 15.09
C SER A 98 -0.25 -13.04 15.21
N LEU A 99 0.60 -13.95 14.74
CA LEU A 99 0.51 -15.35 15.20
C LEU A 99 1.12 -15.49 16.61
N ASP A 100 1.93 -14.51 17.03
CA ASP A 100 2.47 -14.43 18.38
C ASP A 100 2.07 -13.11 19.04
N SER A 101 1.62 -13.23 20.28
CA SER A 101 1.03 -12.21 21.15
C SER A 101 2.01 -11.15 21.69
N SER A 102 3.07 -10.84 20.94
CA SER A 102 3.96 -9.72 21.22
C SER A 102 3.66 -8.59 20.24
N SER A 103 2.85 -7.63 20.69
CA SER A 103 2.78 -6.25 20.17
C SER A 103 3.11 -6.06 18.68
N ASN A 104 2.08 -5.98 17.83
CA ASN A 104 2.19 -5.75 16.38
C ASN A 104 3.29 -4.73 16.00
N ASP A 105 4.39 -5.19 15.40
CA ASP A 105 5.55 -4.37 15.03
C ASP A 105 5.15 -3.16 14.18
N GLU A 106 4.17 -3.31 13.27
CA GLU A 106 3.67 -2.20 12.44
C GLU A 106 3.02 -1.10 13.29
N LYS A 107 2.35 -1.48 14.38
CA LYS A 107 1.77 -0.54 15.34
C LYS A 107 2.85 0.14 16.16
N LEU A 108 3.82 -0.60 16.69
CA LEU A 108 4.93 -0.01 17.44
C LEU A 108 5.67 1.05 16.63
N VAL A 109 5.96 0.75 15.37
CA VAL A 109 6.60 1.70 14.46
C VAL A 109 5.73 2.95 14.26
N LEU A 110 4.43 2.79 14.01
CA LEU A 110 3.53 3.94 13.84
C LEU A 110 3.32 4.74 15.12
N ASP A 111 3.23 4.10 16.29
CA ASP A 111 3.11 4.77 17.59
C ASP A 111 4.37 5.60 17.88
N GLN A 112 5.55 5.10 17.54
CA GLN A 112 6.82 5.84 17.65
C GLN A 112 6.90 7.00 16.65
N LEU A 113 6.51 6.78 15.39
CA LEU A 113 6.57 7.80 14.34
C LEU A 113 5.47 8.86 14.46
N CYS A 114 4.35 8.54 15.10
CA CYS A 114 3.15 9.40 15.19
C CYS A 114 2.72 9.57 16.65
N PRO A 115 3.56 10.15 17.53
CA PRO A 115 3.22 10.28 18.94
C PRO A 115 1.92 11.09 19.11
N GLY A 116 1.01 10.55 19.92
CA GLY A 116 -0.30 11.14 20.21
C GLY A 116 -1.38 10.96 19.14
N VAL A 117 -1.10 10.28 18.03
CA VAL A 117 -2.11 9.94 17.02
C VAL A 117 -2.73 8.59 17.36
N PRO A 118 -4.04 8.50 17.69
CA PRO A 118 -4.67 7.23 18.03
C PRO A 118 -4.75 6.30 16.81
N GLN A 119 -4.60 5.00 17.06
CA GLN A 119 -4.60 3.97 16.04
C GLN A 119 -5.56 2.81 16.38
N TRP A 120 -6.33 2.36 15.39
CA TRP A 120 -7.20 1.18 15.48
C TRP A 120 -6.70 0.07 14.54
N LEU A 121 -6.45 -1.09 15.13
CA LEU A 121 -6.12 -2.33 14.41
C LEU A 121 -7.38 -3.20 14.32
N ASN A 122 -8.01 -3.24 13.15
CA ASN A 122 -9.16 -4.10 12.94
C ASN A 122 -9.30 -4.48 11.46
N PRO A 123 -9.51 -5.76 11.12
CA PRO A 123 -9.88 -6.16 9.75
C PRO A 123 -11.14 -5.47 9.22
N ASP A 124 -12.10 -5.15 10.09
CA ASP A 124 -13.29 -4.39 9.74
C ASP A 124 -13.02 -2.87 9.79
N ARG A 125 -12.72 -2.32 8.61
CA ARG A 125 -12.47 -0.88 8.43
C ARG A 125 -13.67 0.00 8.76
N ILE A 126 -14.89 -0.48 8.56
CA ILE A 126 -16.09 0.31 8.86
C ILE A 126 -16.23 0.47 10.36
N LEU A 127 -16.05 -0.62 11.11
CA LEU A 127 -16.13 -0.58 12.57
C LEU A 127 -15.04 0.31 13.17
N SER A 128 -13.80 0.20 12.70
CA SER A 128 -12.72 1.10 13.14
C SER A 128 -12.99 2.55 12.81
N ALA A 129 -13.50 2.85 11.62
CA ALA A 129 -13.79 4.23 11.21
C ALA A 129 -14.89 4.85 12.07
N LYS A 130 -15.98 4.10 12.32
CA LYS A 130 -17.02 4.54 13.26
C LYS A 130 -16.45 4.83 14.65
N ARG A 131 -15.61 3.92 15.16
CA ARG A 131 -15.03 4.07 16.49
C ARG A 131 -14.11 5.30 16.59
N ALA A 132 -13.26 5.50 15.59
CA ALA A 132 -12.38 6.65 15.54
C ALA A 132 -13.15 7.98 15.54
N VAL A 133 -14.25 8.06 14.79
CA VAL A 133 -15.14 9.24 14.78
C VAL A 133 -15.80 9.46 16.14
N VAL A 134 -16.31 8.41 16.78
CA VAL A 134 -16.87 8.49 18.14
C VAL A 134 -15.84 8.96 19.16
N ASP A 135 -14.60 8.51 19.02
CA ASP A 135 -13.48 8.92 19.87
C ASP A 135 -12.94 10.33 19.50
N GLY A 136 -13.60 11.03 18.59
CA GLY A 136 -13.39 12.45 18.30
C GLY A 136 -12.46 12.76 17.14
N CYS A 137 -12.05 11.77 16.34
CA CYS A 137 -11.25 12.00 15.14
C CYS A 137 -12.09 12.71 14.07
N ASN A 138 -11.53 13.73 13.44
CA ASN A 138 -12.17 14.48 12.35
C ASN A 138 -11.48 14.27 10.99
N LEU A 139 -10.42 13.46 10.93
CA LEU A 139 -9.77 13.01 9.72
C LEU A 139 -9.21 11.61 9.95
N LEU A 140 -9.42 10.68 9.00
CA LEU A 140 -8.89 9.32 9.11
C LEU A 140 -7.86 9.04 8.01
N VAL A 141 -6.76 8.40 8.39
CA VAL A 141 -5.76 7.86 7.45
C VAL A 141 -5.77 6.34 7.52
N LEU A 142 -6.08 5.70 6.40
CA LEU A 142 -6.21 4.25 6.31
C LEU A 142 -4.97 3.65 5.65
N ASP A 143 -4.29 2.76 6.37
CA ASP A 143 -3.15 2.00 5.86
C ASP A 143 -3.59 0.71 5.15
N ASP A 144 -2.90 0.44 4.03
CA ASP A 144 -3.11 -0.64 3.06
C ASP A 144 -4.55 -0.75 2.55
N ALA A 145 -5.21 0.38 2.32
CA ALA A 145 -6.65 0.43 2.11
C ALA A 145 -7.13 0.57 0.66
N PHE A 146 -6.24 0.58 -0.33
CA PHE A 146 -6.64 0.76 -1.73
C PHE A 146 -7.64 -0.31 -2.24
N GLN A 147 -7.49 -1.56 -1.79
CA GLN A 147 -8.44 -2.65 -2.07
C GLN A 147 -9.73 -2.60 -1.22
N HIS A 148 -9.74 -1.83 -0.14
CA HIS A 148 -10.83 -1.75 0.86
C HIS A 148 -11.90 -0.73 0.45
N ARG A 149 -12.66 -1.03 -0.60
CA ARG A 149 -13.69 -0.14 -1.18
C ARG A 149 -15.02 -0.09 -0.42
N ARG A 150 -15.13 -0.80 0.72
CA ARG A 150 -16.35 -0.88 1.54
C ARG A 150 -16.59 0.35 2.41
N VAL A 151 -15.56 1.16 2.62
CA VAL A 151 -15.62 2.45 3.31
C VAL A 151 -15.35 3.54 2.26
N HIS A 152 -16.10 4.64 2.31
CA HIS A 152 -15.86 5.78 1.44
C HIS A 152 -14.46 6.37 1.70
N ARG A 153 -13.83 6.89 0.65
CA ARG A 153 -12.48 7.46 0.70
C ARG A 153 -12.48 8.71 -0.16
N ASP A 154 -12.15 9.85 0.45
CA ASP A 154 -12.13 11.15 -0.22
C ASP A 154 -10.87 11.33 -1.07
N LEU A 155 -9.77 10.67 -0.67
CA LEU A 155 -8.55 10.60 -1.45
C LEU A 155 -7.91 9.22 -1.36
N ASP A 156 -7.70 8.59 -2.50
CA ASP A 156 -6.84 7.41 -2.62
C ASP A 156 -5.43 7.80 -3.09
N ILE A 157 -4.44 7.51 -2.24
CA ILE A 157 -3.01 7.62 -2.51
C ILE A 157 -2.46 6.22 -2.77
N VAL A 158 -1.85 6.02 -3.94
CA VAL A 158 -1.27 4.73 -4.34
C VAL A 158 0.24 4.83 -4.46
N LEU A 159 0.94 3.94 -3.76
CA LEU A 159 2.38 3.82 -3.83
C LEU A 159 2.80 2.80 -4.89
N ILE A 160 3.80 3.18 -5.69
CA ILE A 160 4.50 2.33 -6.65
C ILE A 160 5.97 2.27 -6.24
N ASP A 161 6.47 1.07 -5.96
CA ASP A 161 7.90 0.84 -5.70
C ASP A 161 8.67 0.87 -7.03
N ALA A 162 9.58 1.83 -7.19
CA ALA A 162 10.34 2.02 -8.42
C ALA A 162 11.26 0.84 -8.76
N THR A 163 11.64 0.02 -7.77
CA THR A 163 12.54 -1.13 -7.96
C THR A 163 11.81 -2.40 -8.42
N THR A 164 10.49 -2.46 -8.26
CA THR A 164 9.65 -3.55 -8.76
C THR A 164 8.27 -3.01 -9.15
N PRO A 165 8.21 -2.09 -10.13
CA PRO A 165 6.94 -1.50 -10.53
C PRO A 165 6.08 -2.60 -11.14
N TRP A 166 4.76 -2.50 -10.92
CA TRP A 166 3.77 -3.41 -11.50
C TRP A 166 3.91 -4.90 -11.12
N GLY A 167 4.75 -5.26 -10.15
CA GLY A 167 4.77 -6.60 -9.57
C GLY A 167 4.98 -7.72 -10.58
N TYR A 168 5.91 -7.55 -11.54
CA TYR A 168 6.16 -8.48 -12.65
C TYR A 168 5.00 -8.58 -13.68
N GLY A 169 4.15 -7.56 -13.77
CA GLY A 169 3.17 -7.39 -14.85
C GLY A 169 1.94 -8.30 -14.79
N HIS A 170 1.79 -9.10 -13.73
CA HIS A 170 0.69 -10.05 -13.59
C HIS A 170 0.07 -10.00 -12.20
N CYS A 171 -1.23 -10.32 -12.13
CA CYS A 171 -1.91 -10.53 -10.86
C CYS A 171 -1.43 -11.81 -10.17
N LEU A 172 -1.72 -11.88 -8.87
CA LEU A 172 -1.51 -13.10 -8.10
C LEU A 172 -2.26 -14.29 -8.75
N PRO A 173 -1.69 -15.51 -8.69
CA PRO A 173 -0.38 -15.86 -8.11
C PRO A 173 0.78 -15.75 -9.12
N ARG A 174 0.56 -15.27 -10.35
CA ARG A 174 1.61 -15.19 -11.39
C ARG A 174 2.60 -14.05 -11.15
N GLY A 175 2.12 -12.92 -10.67
CA GLY A 175 2.95 -11.79 -10.25
C GLY A 175 2.49 -11.29 -8.89
N LEU A 176 2.90 -10.08 -8.55
CA LEU A 176 2.63 -9.46 -7.26
C LEU A 176 1.41 -8.52 -7.29
N LEU A 177 0.78 -8.26 -8.45
CA LEU A 177 -0.39 -7.37 -8.49
C LEU A 177 -1.57 -7.98 -7.72
N ARG A 178 -2.10 -7.21 -6.76
CA ARG A 178 -3.35 -7.51 -6.04
C ARG A 178 -4.57 -7.21 -6.90
N GLU A 179 -4.44 -6.26 -7.81
CA GLU A 179 -5.47 -5.86 -8.75
C GLU A 179 -4.84 -5.51 -10.11
N PRO A 180 -5.56 -5.62 -11.23
CA PRO A 180 -5.07 -5.15 -12.53
C PRO A 180 -4.59 -3.69 -12.49
N ILE A 181 -3.53 -3.37 -13.24
CA ILE A 181 -2.90 -2.03 -13.27
C ILE A 181 -3.92 -0.91 -13.55
N ALA A 182 -4.90 -1.17 -14.43
CA ALA A 182 -5.95 -0.20 -14.78
C ALA A 182 -6.70 0.36 -13.55
N ASN A 183 -6.75 -0.38 -12.43
CA ASN A 183 -7.39 0.11 -11.21
C ASN A 183 -6.66 1.32 -10.58
N ILE A 184 -5.45 1.66 -11.04
CA ILE A 184 -4.75 2.91 -10.65
C ILE A 184 -5.56 4.17 -10.98
N GLU A 185 -6.48 4.10 -11.94
CA GLU A 185 -7.36 5.20 -12.32
C GLU A 185 -8.18 5.74 -11.13
N ARG A 186 -8.42 4.92 -10.10
CA ARG A 186 -9.10 5.36 -8.87
C ARG A 186 -8.25 6.24 -7.95
N ALA A 187 -6.93 6.22 -8.12
CA ALA A 187 -6.04 7.02 -7.28
C ALA A 187 -6.20 8.50 -7.65
N GLY A 188 -6.28 9.38 -6.65
CA GLY A 188 -6.17 10.82 -6.86
C GLY A 188 -4.69 11.27 -6.87
N LEU A 189 -3.83 10.50 -6.23
CA LEU A 189 -2.40 10.76 -6.13
C LEU A 189 -1.62 9.44 -6.23
N VAL A 190 -0.57 9.44 -7.05
CA VAL A 190 0.40 8.35 -7.13
C VAL A 190 1.73 8.82 -6.58
N ILE A 191 2.30 8.03 -5.66
CA ILE A 191 3.64 8.26 -5.12
C ILE A 191 4.56 7.14 -5.61
N VAL A 192 5.57 7.50 -6.38
CA VAL A 192 6.64 6.58 -6.78
C VAL A 192 7.71 6.61 -5.69
N THR A 193 7.93 5.50 -5.00
CA THR A 193 8.89 5.37 -3.90
C THR A 193 10.19 4.71 -4.35
N ARG A 194 11.26 4.90 -3.57
CA ARG A 194 12.61 4.37 -3.83
C ARG A 194 13.18 4.83 -5.18
N THR A 195 12.89 6.08 -5.55
CA THR A 195 13.36 6.65 -6.82
C THR A 195 14.87 6.82 -6.87
N ASP A 196 15.53 6.85 -5.72
CA ASP A 196 16.99 6.81 -5.56
C ASP A 196 17.62 5.44 -5.87
N GLN A 197 16.80 4.39 -6.05
CA GLN A 197 17.24 3.03 -6.36
C GLN A 197 16.81 2.56 -7.76
N ALA A 198 16.29 3.47 -8.58
CA ALA A 198 15.86 3.22 -9.95
C ALA A 198 16.58 4.14 -10.93
N SER A 199 16.79 3.67 -12.15
CA SER A 199 17.39 4.49 -13.21
C SER A 199 16.40 5.52 -13.76
N ALA A 200 16.91 6.56 -14.43
CA ALA A 200 16.04 7.55 -15.08
C ALA A 200 15.13 6.92 -16.15
N GLU A 201 15.60 5.89 -16.85
CA GLU A 201 14.83 5.12 -17.82
C GLU A 201 13.69 4.34 -17.15
N GLU A 202 13.95 3.72 -15.99
CA GLU A 202 12.93 2.99 -15.22
C GLU A 202 11.83 3.94 -14.73
N LEU A 203 12.20 5.11 -14.19
CA LEU A 203 11.25 6.14 -13.76
C LEU A 203 10.44 6.68 -14.95
N THR A 204 11.08 6.90 -16.09
CA THR A 204 10.40 7.31 -17.34
C THR A 204 9.40 6.25 -17.78
N ALA A 205 9.74 4.96 -17.70
CA ALA A 205 8.84 3.87 -18.04
C ALA A 205 7.62 3.79 -17.11
N ILE A 206 7.79 4.05 -15.80
CA ILE A 206 6.69 4.13 -14.83
C ILE A 206 5.74 5.28 -15.21
N ARG A 207 6.29 6.46 -15.49
CA ARG A 207 5.50 7.63 -15.91
C ARG A 207 4.76 7.37 -17.22
N ALA A 208 5.42 6.76 -18.21
CA ALA A 208 4.79 6.40 -19.48
C ALA A 208 3.66 5.38 -19.30
N GLU A 209 3.77 4.42 -18.38
CA GLU A 209 2.67 3.52 -18.05
C GLU A 209 1.50 4.28 -17.42
N LEU A 210 1.75 5.17 -16.46
CA LEU A 210 0.69 5.98 -15.81
C LEU A 210 -0.07 6.84 -16.82
N VAL A 211 0.65 7.48 -17.75
CA VAL A 211 0.05 8.24 -18.86
C VAL A 211 -0.78 7.32 -19.76
N ARG A 212 -0.28 6.13 -20.12
CA ARG A 212 -1.00 5.16 -20.95
C ARG A 212 -2.29 4.65 -20.30
N ARG A 213 -2.35 4.65 -18.96
CA ARG A 213 -3.55 4.30 -18.19
C ARG A 213 -4.48 5.50 -18.00
N ASN A 214 -4.27 6.60 -18.71
CA ASN A 214 -5.02 7.84 -18.57
C ASN A 214 -5.13 8.28 -17.11
N HIS A 215 -4.08 8.06 -16.31
CA HIS A 215 -4.07 8.56 -14.95
C HIS A 215 -3.91 10.08 -15.00
N ILE A 216 -4.97 10.79 -14.62
CA ILE A 216 -5.05 12.26 -14.61
C ILE A 216 -4.61 12.82 -13.24
N GLY A 217 -4.41 11.95 -12.25
CA GLY A 217 -3.96 12.34 -10.92
C GLY A 217 -2.51 12.82 -10.87
N THR A 218 -2.16 13.42 -9.74
CA THR A 218 -0.81 13.92 -9.49
C THR A 218 0.16 12.75 -9.31
N VAL A 219 1.38 12.86 -9.84
CA VAL A 219 2.45 11.88 -9.65
C VAL A 219 3.63 12.54 -8.93
N ILE A 220 3.98 12.04 -7.75
CA ILE A 220 5.09 12.53 -6.92
C ILE A 220 6.15 11.45 -6.82
N GLU A 221 7.41 11.83 -6.92
CA GLU A 221 8.57 10.96 -6.71
C GLU A 221 9.16 11.18 -5.31
N VAL A 222 9.42 10.10 -4.58
CA VAL A 222 9.93 10.14 -3.20
C VAL A 222 11.04 9.11 -3.01
N SER A 223 12.08 9.53 -2.30
CA SER A 223 13.10 8.64 -1.72
C SER A 223 13.07 8.76 -0.20
N PHE A 224 13.36 7.65 0.49
CA PHE A 224 13.50 7.64 1.95
C PHE A 224 14.98 7.47 2.27
N ARG A 225 15.57 8.49 2.88
CA ARG A 225 16.94 8.42 3.37
C ARG A 225 16.93 8.07 4.85
N PRO A 226 17.57 6.98 5.26
CA PRO A 226 17.83 6.73 6.67
C PRO A 226 18.54 7.96 7.26
N SER A 227 18.09 8.42 8.43
CA SER A 227 18.70 9.56 9.14
C SER A 227 19.36 9.12 10.46
N GLN A 228 18.82 8.08 11.09
CA GLN A 228 19.23 7.62 12.41
C GLN A 228 18.98 6.12 12.56
N LEU A 229 19.71 5.51 13.48
CA LEU A 229 19.48 4.16 13.97
C LEU A 229 18.77 4.25 15.32
N ILE A 230 17.76 3.39 15.50
CA ILE A 230 17.06 3.25 16.78
C ILE A 230 17.22 1.79 17.20
N ASN A 231 17.75 1.55 18.41
CA ASN A 231 17.89 0.19 18.93
C ASN A 231 16.60 -0.31 19.58
N SER A 232 16.56 -1.57 20.02
CA SER A 232 15.38 -2.20 20.63
C SER A 232 14.95 -1.59 21.97
N VAL A 233 15.80 -0.77 22.59
CA VAL A 233 15.53 -0.05 23.85
C VAL A 233 15.09 1.40 23.57
N GLY A 234 15.07 1.83 22.31
CA GLY A 234 14.67 3.17 21.88
C GLY A 234 15.80 4.20 21.85
N GLU A 235 17.05 3.80 22.10
CA GLU A 235 18.19 4.71 22.00
C GLU A 235 18.47 5.03 20.53
N THR A 236 18.68 6.31 20.26
CA THR A 236 18.85 6.84 18.90
C THR A 236 20.30 7.27 18.68
N LYS A 237 20.87 6.92 17.53
CA LYS A 237 22.15 7.44 17.04
C LYS A 237 22.00 7.96 15.63
N PHE A 238 22.39 9.21 15.38
CA PHE A 238 22.30 9.78 14.03
C PHE A 238 23.34 9.16 13.10
N LEU A 239 22.97 8.94 11.84
CA LEU A 239 23.91 8.42 10.84
C LEU A 239 25.02 9.43 10.50
N SER A 240 24.83 10.72 10.77
CA SER A 240 25.88 11.73 10.67
C SER A 240 26.95 11.62 11.75
N GLU A 241 26.71 10.84 12.81
CA GLU A 241 27.60 10.64 13.96
C GLU A 241 28.30 9.26 13.92
N LEU A 242 28.18 8.55 12.80
CA LEU A 242 28.79 7.26 12.53
C LEU A 242 29.84 7.40 11.43
#